data_AF-A0A8S9I5B6-F1
#
_entry.id   AF-A0A8S9I5B6-F1
#
_cell.length_a   1.000
_cell.length_b   1.000
_cell.length_c   1.000
_cell.angle_alpha   90.00
_cell.angle_beta   90.00
_cell.angle_gamma   90.00
#
_symmetry.space_group_name_H-M   'P 1'
#
loop_
_entity.id
_entity.type
_entity.pdbx_description
1 polymer ?
#
loop_
_entity_poly.entity_id
_entity_poly.type
_entity_poly.pdbx_seq_one_letter_code
_entity_poly.pdbx_strand_id
1 'polypeptide(L)' 'MTVDNAVNIMQEAHINGLAVVIVCAQADAEQHCMQLRGNGLLSSVEPDGGGC' A
#
# COMPACT_ATOMS: atom_id res chain seq x y z
N MET A 1 -6.17 -3.45 -10.11
CA MET A 1 -6.95 -3.31 -8.87
C MET A 1 -8.40 -3.06 -9.25
N THR A 2 -9.34 -3.89 -8.80
CA THR A 2 -10.78 -3.65 -8.99
C THR A 2 -11.28 -2.60 -8.01
N VAL A 3 -12.44 -1.99 -8.29
CA VAL A 3 -13.03 -0.98 -7.39
C VAL A 3 -13.34 -1.59 -6.01
N ASP A 4 -13.87 -2.81 -5.97
CA ASP A 4 -14.16 -3.52 -4.72
C ASP A 4 -12.91 -3.72 -3.86
N ASN A 5 -11.78 -4.11 -4.46
CA ASN A 5 -10.53 -4.26 -3.72
C ASN A 5 -10.02 -2.92 -3.18
N ALA A 6 -10.14 -1.85 -3.97
CA ALA A 6 -9.75 -0.52 -3.53
C ALA A 6 -10.61 -0.04 -2.34
N VAL A 7 -11.92 -0.28 -2.41
CA VAL A 7 -12.86 0.06 -1.33
C VAL A 7 -12.57 -0.74 -0.06
N ASN A 8 -12.26 -2.03 -0.17
CA ASN A 8 -11.86 -2.84 0.99
C ASN A 8 -10.57 -2.32 1.63
N ILE A 9 -9.54 -2.03 0.83
CA ILE A 9 -8.26 -1.50 1.33
C ILE A 9 -8.46 -0.14 2.05
N MET A 10 -9.26 0.76 1.46
CA MET A 10 -9.56 2.05 2.09
C MET A 10 -10.31 1.90 3.42
N GLN A 11 -11.25 0.95 3.49
CA GLN A 11 -11.97 0.67 4.73
C GLN A 11 -11.05 0.10 5.80
N GLU A 12 -10.21 -0.88 5.46
CA GLU A 12 -9.23 -1.45 6.39
C GLU A 12 -8.28 -0.38 6.93
N ALA A 13 -7.81 0.53 6.06
CA ALA A 13 -6.95 1.64 6.49
C ALA A 13 -7.68 2.61 7.42
N HIS A 14 -8.98 2.87 7.18
CA HIS A 14 -9.78 3.73 8.04
C HIS A 14 -10.04 3.10 9.42
N ILE A 15 -10.32 1.80 9.46
CA ILE A 15 -10.67 1.08 10.69
C ILE A 15 -9.42 0.78 11.54
N ASN A 16 -8.34 0.31 10.91
CA ASN A 16 -7.13 -0.15 11.60
C ASN A 16 -6.01 0.90 11.63
N GLY A 17 -6.16 2.01 10.91
CA GLY A 17 -5.15 3.06 10.76
C GLY A 17 -4.11 2.80 9.66
N LEU A 18 -4.07 1.59 9.09
CA LEU A 18 -3.18 1.20 7.98
C LEU A 18 -3.76 0.02 7.20
N ALA A 19 -3.38 -0.13 5.92
CA ALA A 19 -3.72 -1.31 5.11
C ALA A 19 -2.65 -1.58 4.04
N VAL A 20 -2.48 -2.86 3.69
CA VAL A 20 -1.58 -3.29 2.62
C VAL A 20 -2.27 -3.08 1.27
N VAL A 21 -1.61 -2.32 0.39
CA VAL A 21 -2.14 -1.99 -0.95
C VAL A 21 -1.68 -2.98 -2.01
N ILE A 22 -0.40 -3.37 -1.96
CA ILE A 22 0.25 -4.27 -2.91
C ILE A 22 1.47 -4.93 -2.25
N VAL A 23 1.77 -6.16 -2.62
CA VAL A 23 3.04 -6.85 -2.33
C VAL A 23 3.70 -7.16 -3.67
N CYS A 24 4.91 -6.66 -3.87
CA CYS A 24 5.65 -6.80 -5.11
C CYS A 24 7.16 -6.63 -4.86
N ALA A 25 7.96 -6.69 -5.93
CA ALA A 25 9.40 -6.40 -5.84
C ALA A 25 9.63 -4.97 -5.34
N GLN A 26 10.73 -4.75 -4.60
CA GLN A 26 11.00 -3.49 -3.93
C GLN A 26 10.94 -2.26 -4.86
N ALA A 27 11.53 -2.36 -6.05
CA ALA A 27 11.54 -1.25 -7.02
C ALA A 27 10.12 -0.84 -7.46
N ASP A 28 9.22 -1.81 -7.66
CA ASP A 28 7.83 -1.56 -8.05
C ASP A 28 7.06 -0.96 -6.88
N ALA A 29 7.28 -1.46 -5.66
CA ALA A 29 6.65 -0.95 -4.44
C ALA A 29 7.04 0.51 -4.17
N GLU A 30 8.31 0.85 -4.36
CA GLU A 30 8.83 2.21 -4.22
C GLU A 30 8.20 3.17 -5.23
N GLN A 31 8.12 2.77 -6.50
CA GLN A 31 7.47 3.56 -7.54
C GLN A 31 5.99 3.82 -7.21
N HIS A 32 5.25 2.78 -6.79
CA HIS A 32 3.85 2.92 -6.38
C HIS A 32 3.70 3.85 -5.16
N CYS A 33 4.57 3.71 -4.16
CA CYS A 33 4.56 4.57 -2.97
C CYS A 33 4.82 6.04 -3.33
N MET A 34 5.78 6.32 -4.21
CA MET A 34 6.06 7.68 -4.69
C MET A 34 4.87 8.28 -5.43
N GLN A 35 4.20 7.51 -6.28
CA GLN A 35 3.01 7.97 -7.00
C GLN A 35 1.86 8.30 -6.03
N LEU A 36 1.60 7.43 -5.04
CA LEU A 36 0.56 7.68 -4.03
C LEU A 36 0.85 8.93 -3.21
N ARG A 37 2.11 9.13 -2.81
CA ARG A 37 2.56 10.36 -2.13
C ARG A 37 2.39 11.60 -3.00
N GLY A 38 2.68 11.50 -4.30
CA GLY A 38 2.42 12.56 -5.27
C GLY A 38 0.94 12.95 -5.39
N ASN A 39 0.03 12.05 -5.03
CA ASN A 39 -1.42 12.31 -4.95
C ASN A 39 -1.88 12.77 -3.56
N GLY A 40 -0.95 13.09 -2.65
CA GLY A 40 -1.25 13.58 -1.30
C GLY A 40 -1.59 12.50 -0.27
N LEU A 41 -1.39 11.22 -0.60
CA LEU A 41 -1.64 10.12 0.34
C LEU A 41 -0.42 9.86 1.23
N LEU A 42 -0.65 9.54 2.49
CA LEU A 42 0.39 8.99 3.36
C LEU A 42 0.61 7.51 3.00
N SER A 43 1.79 7.18 2.48
CA SER A 43 2.14 5.82 2.03
C SER A 43 3.57 5.46 2.43
N SER A 44 3.81 4.18 2.73
CA SER A 44 5.11 3.60 3.08
C SER A 44 5.33 2.27 2.36
N VAL A 45 6.58 1.79 2.37
CA VAL A 45 6.98 0.45 1.91
C VAL A 45 7.66 -0.25 3.07
N GLU A 46 7.32 -1.50 3.31
CA GLU A 46 7.93 -2.36 4.33
C GLU A 46 8.32 -3.70 3.69
N PRO A 47 9.43 -4.33 4.12
CA PRO A 47 9.76 -5.67 3.66
C PRO A 47 8.70 -6.66 4.17
N ASP A 48 8.34 -7.63 3.34
CA ASP A 48 7.39 -8.70 3.69
C ASP A 48 8.04 -9.71 4.64
N GLY A 49 8.44 -9.27 5.84
CA GLY A 49 8.79 -10.05 7.04
C GLY A 49 9.77 -11.23 6.92
N GLY A 50 10.27 -11.56 5.72
CA GLY A 50 10.96 -12.80 5.36
C GLY A 50 12.42 -12.79 5.78
N GLY A 51 12.71 -12.21 6.93
CA GLY A 51 14.02 -12.26 7.57
C GLY A 51 14.15 -13.52 8.39
N CYS A 52 14.81 -14.53 7.80
CA CYS A 52 15.37 -15.76 8.38
C CYS A 52 14.41 -16.80 8.98
#